data_AF-A0A519CGP5-F1
#
_entry.id   AF-A0A519CGP5-F1
#
_cell.length_a   1.000
_cell.length_b   1.000
_cell.length_c   1.000
_cell.angle_alpha   90.00
_cell.angle_beta   90.00
_cell.angle_gamma   90.00
#
_symmetry.space_group_name_H-M   'P 1'
#
loop_
_entity.id
_entity.type
_entity.pdbx_description
1 polymer ?
#
loop_
_entity_poly.entity_id
_entity_poly.type
_entity_poly.pdbx_seq_one_letter_code
_entity_poly.pdbx_strand_id
1 'polypeptide(L)'
;MVDESHENSEGEIHIDNMPIKVKLLVDTMLAIDPGFDLTEWLVMKAEEDLTLINADLVREKIQLEQRLKRLETIKSRMAPEDIREFPQGQTNLFDCFDVPDPLKHLTERIENMLDQEPHPAGSFLGFTSDESCDDPLLAVTAQMMMMAAHDKIGTGANWADLSDLYTPLLENGIDPVECDEALDHLISTGQLHEIDDDCFIPDE
;
A
#
# COMPACT_ATOMS: atom_id res chain seq x y z
N MET A 1 54.84 -51.04 21.28
CA MET A 1 54.69 -50.00 20.24
C MET A 1 53.37 -49.32 20.53
N VAL A 2 53.48 -48.08 20.99
CA VAL A 2 52.39 -47.19 21.41
C VAL A 2 52.09 -46.28 20.23
N ASP A 3 50.78 -46.01 20.06
CA ASP A 3 50.12 -44.97 19.26
C ASP A 3 50.51 -44.74 17.81
N GLU A 4 49.49 -44.80 16.95
CA GLU A 4 49.22 -43.82 15.88
C GLU A 4 47.88 -44.19 15.22
N SER A 5 46.75 -44.00 15.89
CA SER A 5 45.42 -44.14 15.25
C SER A 5 44.30 -43.29 15.85
N HIS A 6 44.58 -42.35 16.76
CA HIS A 6 43.56 -41.55 17.44
C HIS A 6 43.73 -40.04 17.25
N GLU A 7 43.91 -39.57 16.02
CA GLU A 7 43.95 -38.11 15.76
C GLU A 7 43.07 -37.64 14.57
N ASN A 8 42.04 -38.39 14.16
CA ASN A 8 41.19 -37.96 13.03
C ASN A 8 39.67 -38.08 13.21
N SER A 9 39.17 -38.23 14.44
CA SER A 9 37.71 -38.35 14.70
C SER A 9 37.22 -37.28 15.68
N GLU A 10 37.57 -36.02 15.43
CA GLU A 10 36.96 -34.89 16.17
C GLU A 10 35.81 -34.23 15.41
N GLY A 11 35.49 -34.70 14.19
CA GLY A 11 34.49 -34.08 13.30
C GLY A 11 33.31 -34.96 12.88
N GLU A 12 33.29 -36.25 13.20
CA GLU A 12 32.16 -37.12 12.83
C GLU A 12 31.07 -37.08 13.90
N ILE A 13 29.87 -36.65 13.49
CA ILE A 13 28.70 -36.61 14.37
C ILE A 13 28.26 -38.04 14.70
N HIS A 14 28.54 -38.50 15.92
CA HIS A 14 28.06 -39.80 16.40
C HIS A 14 26.55 -39.78 16.66
N ILE A 15 25.77 -40.28 15.69
CA ILE A 15 24.30 -40.35 15.71
C ILE A 15 23.78 -41.09 16.96
N ASP A 16 24.52 -42.07 17.48
CA ASP A 16 24.14 -42.88 18.64
C ASP A 16 24.03 -42.10 19.96
N ASN A 17 24.62 -40.91 20.05
CA ASN A 17 24.53 -40.06 21.24
C ASN A 17 23.52 -38.90 21.08
N MET A 18 22.81 -38.84 19.95
CA MET A 18 21.84 -37.77 19.67
C MET A 18 20.50 -37.96 20.40
N PRO A 19 19.74 -36.87 20.63
CA PRO A 19 18.36 -36.95 21.10
C PRO A 19 17.48 -37.85 20.21
N ILE A 20 16.50 -38.51 20.82
CA ILE A 20 15.61 -39.49 20.16
C ILE A 20 14.97 -38.93 18.88
N LYS A 21 14.60 -37.65 18.88
CA LYS A 21 13.99 -36.98 17.71
C LYS A 21 14.96 -36.82 16.54
N VAL A 22 16.24 -36.56 16.81
CA VAL A 22 17.27 -36.41 15.79
C VAL A 22 17.62 -37.76 15.19
N LYS A 23 17.68 -38.82 16.01
CA LYS A 23 17.85 -40.19 15.53
C LYS A 23 16.71 -40.61 14.59
N LEU A 24 15.47 -40.39 15.03
CA LEU A 24 14.30 -40.66 14.19
C LEU A 24 14.35 -39.88 12.87
N LEU A 25 14.75 -38.60 12.90
CA LEU A 25 14.91 -37.80 11.68
C LEU A 25 15.94 -38.44 10.74
N VAL A 26 17.12 -38.76 11.24
CA VAL A 26 18.19 -39.40 10.45
C VAL A 26 17.72 -40.72 9.86
N ASP A 27 17.08 -41.59 10.66
CA ASP A 27 16.53 -42.87 10.20
C ASP A 27 15.49 -42.67 9.09
N THR A 28 14.60 -41.68 9.24
CA THR A 28 13.60 -41.36 8.21
C THR A 28 14.20 -40.78 6.96
N MET A 29 15.23 -39.93 7.07
CA MET A 29 15.87 -39.30 5.92
C MET A 29 16.73 -40.29 5.15
N LEU A 30 17.48 -41.17 5.84
CA LEU A 30 18.21 -42.27 5.22
C LEU A 30 17.28 -43.27 4.52
N ALA A 31 16.06 -43.45 5.02
CA ALA A 31 15.05 -44.29 4.37
C ALA A 31 14.51 -43.67 3.06
N ILE A 32 14.56 -42.34 2.92
CA ILE A 32 14.12 -41.61 1.72
C ILE A 32 15.28 -41.46 0.73
N ASP A 33 16.45 -41.05 1.22
CA ASP A 33 17.67 -40.86 0.46
C ASP A 33 18.86 -41.59 1.10
N PRO A 34 19.38 -42.66 0.48
CA PRO A 34 20.55 -43.37 0.95
C PRO A 34 21.84 -42.54 0.97
N GLY A 35 21.88 -41.41 0.26
CA GLY A 35 23.02 -40.49 0.22
C GLY A 35 23.00 -39.40 1.28
N PHE A 36 22.01 -39.41 2.18
CA PHE A 36 21.80 -38.36 3.18
C PHE A 36 22.98 -38.23 4.17
N ASP A 37 23.55 -37.02 4.26
CA ASP A 37 24.47 -36.62 5.32
C ASP A 37 23.79 -35.62 6.27
N LEU A 38 23.82 -35.93 7.57
CA LEU A 38 23.25 -35.09 8.61
C LEU A 38 23.99 -33.76 8.74
N THR A 39 25.31 -33.75 8.51
CA THR A 39 26.13 -32.54 8.67
C THR A 39 25.79 -31.53 7.59
N GLU A 40 25.79 -31.96 6.33
CA GLU A 40 25.34 -31.14 5.19
C GLU A 40 23.91 -30.63 5.37
N TRP A 41 22.98 -31.51 5.81
CA TRP A 41 21.60 -31.11 6.08
C TRP A 41 21.49 -30.06 7.19
N LEU A 42 22.27 -30.19 8.27
CA LEU A 42 22.27 -29.21 9.36
C LEU A 42 22.83 -27.86 8.91
N VAL A 43 23.88 -27.86 8.08
CA VAL A 43 24.44 -26.63 7.51
C VAL A 43 23.41 -25.95 6.62
N MET A 44 22.81 -26.69 5.67
CA MET A 44 21.74 -26.18 4.81
C MET A 44 20.58 -25.63 5.64
N LYS A 45 20.15 -26.35 6.68
CA LYS A 45 19.03 -25.93 7.51
C LYS A 45 19.36 -24.66 8.31
N ALA A 46 20.58 -24.56 8.82
CA ALA A 46 21.04 -23.36 9.52
C ALA A 46 21.13 -22.15 8.57
N GLU A 47 21.58 -22.35 7.33
CA GLU A 47 21.58 -21.30 6.31
C GLU A 47 20.17 -20.82 6.00
N GLU A 48 19.22 -21.73 5.77
CA GLU A 48 17.81 -21.40 5.57
C GLU A 48 17.25 -20.59 6.75
N ASP A 49 17.44 -21.07 7.98
CA ASP A 49 16.91 -20.41 9.16
C ASP A 49 17.56 -19.02 9.37
N LEU A 50 18.86 -18.87 9.08
CA LEU A 50 19.53 -17.56 9.10
C LEU A 50 18.98 -16.60 8.04
N THR A 51 18.64 -17.09 6.84
CA THR A 51 18.01 -16.24 5.81
C THR A 51 16.63 -15.77 6.24
N LEU A 52 15.85 -16.64 6.89
CA LEU A 52 14.53 -16.29 7.42
C LEU A 52 14.63 -15.26 8.54
N ILE A 53 15.54 -15.47 9.50
CA ILE A 53 15.79 -14.52 10.59
C ILE A 53 16.23 -13.16 10.04
N ASN A 54 17.08 -13.13 9.01
CA ASN A 54 17.50 -11.87 8.40
C ASN A 54 16.33 -11.12 7.75
N ALA A 55 15.45 -11.84 7.05
CA ALA A 55 14.23 -11.24 6.48
C ALA A 55 13.33 -10.65 7.58
N ASP A 56 13.15 -11.37 8.68
CA ASP A 56 12.38 -10.89 9.83
C ASP A 56 13.00 -9.66 10.48
N LEU A 57 14.34 -9.62 10.62
CA LEU A 57 15.06 -8.45 11.15
C LEU A 57 14.88 -7.21 10.26
N VAL A 58 14.91 -7.37 8.93
CA VAL A 58 14.64 -6.27 7.99
C VAL A 58 13.22 -5.75 8.17
N ARG A 59 12.24 -6.65 8.32
CA ARG A 59 10.85 -6.28 8.56
C ARG A 59 10.67 -5.52 9.87
N GLU A 60 11.25 -6.01 10.95
CA GLU A 60 11.19 -5.36 12.27
C GLU A 60 11.87 -3.98 12.24
N LYS A 61 13.00 -3.86 11.53
CA LYS A 61 13.66 -2.56 11.34
C LYS A 61 12.72 -1.54 10.69
N ILE A 62 12.03 -1.92 9.62
CA ILE A 62 11.06 -1.03 8.94
C ILE A 62 9.94 -0.62 9.88
N GLN A 63 9.37 -1.56 10.66
CA GLN A 63 8.31 -1.25 11.63
C GLN A 63 8.78 -0.27 12.71
N LEU A 64 10.01 -0.43 13.20
CA LEU A 64 10.62 0.48 14.17
C LEU A 64 10.89 1.86 13.58
N GLU A 65 11.37 1.95 12.34
CA GLU A 65 11.58 3.22 11.64
C GLU A 65 10.25 3.97 11.44
N GLN A 66 9.20 3.28 11.03
CA GLN A 66 7.86 3.85 10.93
C GLN A 66 7.34 4.33 12.29
N ARG A 67 7.55 3.54 13.35
CA ARG A 67 7.18 3.93 14.72
C ARG A 67 7.96 5.16 15.18
N LEU A 68 9.25 5.26 14.86
CA LEU A 68 10.07 6.43 15.15
C LEU A 68 9.55 7.67 14.42
N LYS A 69 9.27 7.57 13.13
CA LYS A 69 8.70 8.67 12.33
C LYS A 69 7.37 9.16 12.89
N ARG A 70 6.51 8.24 13.35
CA ARG A 70 5.26 8.60 14.03
C ARG A 70 5.52 9.37 15.33
N LEU A 71 6.47 8.92 16.15
CA LEU A 71 6.86 9.63 17.37
C LEU A 71 7.46 11.01 17.10
N GLU A 72 8.31 11.15 16.07
CA GLU A 72 8.86 12.43 15.66
C GLU A 72 7.78 13.39 15.17
N THR A 73 6.79 12.88 14.43
CA THR A 73 5.62 13.66 13.98
C THR A 73 4.77 14.13 15.17
N ILE A 74 4.57 13.28 16.17
CA ILE A 74 3.88 13.69 17.40
C ILE A 74 4.70 14.75 18.14
N LYS A 75 6.02 14.57 18.24
CA LYS A 75 6.92 15.54 18.87
C LYS A 75 6.88 16.90 18.15
N SER A 76 6.90 16.93 16.82
CA SER A 76 6.84 18.18 16.05
C SER A 76 5.50 18.89 16.24
N ARG A 77 4.38 18.16 16.31
CA ARG A 77 3.07 18.73 16.65
C ARG A 77 2.99 19.27 18.08
N MET A 78 3.69 18.63 19.02
CA MET A 78 3.74 19.08 20.43
C MET A 78 4.66 20.27 20.65
N ALA A 79 5.66 20.48 19.78
CA ALA A 79 6.45 21.70 19.79
C ALA A 79 5.63 22.80 19.11
N PRO A 80 5.13 23.81 19.85
CA PRO A 80 4.55 24.97 19.20
C PRO A 80 5.68 25.66 18.43
N GLU A 81 5.74 25.46 17.12
CA GLU A 81 6.40 26.46 16.28
C GLU A 81 5.65 27.77 16.55
N ASP A 82 6.37 28.79 17.03
CA ASP A 82 5.78 30.09 17.27
C ASP A 82 5.36 30.65 15.91
N ILE A 83 4.09 30.41 15.54
CA ILE A 83 3.45 30.83 14.27
C ILE A 83 3.46 32.37 14.13
N ARG A 84 4.02 33.10 15.11
CA ARG A 84 4.16 34.56 15.12
C ARG A 84 5.52 35.03 14.64
N GLU A 85 6.52 34.16 14.53
CA GLU A 85 7.79 34.50 13.89
C GLU A 85 7.69 34.19 12.40
N PHE A 86 6.98 35.07 11.66
CA PHE A 86 7.16 35.17 10.22
C PHE A 86 8.66 35.38 9.95
N PRO A 87 9.35 34.48 9.24
CA PRO A 87 10.72 34.75 8.85
C PRO A 87 10.73 36.02 8.02
N GLN A 88 11.52 37.00 8.44
CA GLN A 88 11.62 38.31 7.80
C GLN A 88 11.87 38.13 6.29
N GLY A 89 10.85 38.36 5.47
CA GLY A 89 10.94 38.23 4.00
C GLY A 89 10.23 37.03 3.37
N GLN A 90 9.54 36.16 4.12
CA GLN A 90 8.54 35.28 3.51
C GLN A 90 7.27 36.08 3.24
N THR A 91 7.00 36.32 1.97
CA THR A 91 5.69 36.69 1.46
C THR A 91 5.03 35.41 0.93
N ASN A 92 3.71 35.28 1.06
CA ASN A 92 3.00 34.15 0.45
C ASN A 92 3.28 34.13 -1.06
N LEU A 93 3.26 32.95 -1.69
CA LEU A 93 3.42 32.82 -3.15
C LEU A 93 2.44 33.71 -3.94
N PHE A 94 1.32 34.06 -3.30
CA PHE A 94 0.24 34.87 -3.84
C PHE A 94 0.38 36.37 -3.57
N ASP A 95 1.28 36.80 -2.68
CA ASP A 95 1.53 38.23 -2.40
C ASP A 95 2.25 38.92 -3.57
N CYS A 96 2.85 38.15 -4.48
CA CYS A 96 3.43 38.64 -5.73
C CYS A 96 2.38 38.93 -6.81
N PHE A 97 1.11 38.60 -6.57
CA PHE A 97 0.01 38.86 -7.49
C PHE A 97 -0.89 39.94 -6.91
N ASP A 98 -0.81 41.15 -7.44
CA ASP A 98 -1.81 42.18 -7.17
C ASP A 98 -3.15 41.69 -7.72
N VAL A 99 -4.07 41.35 -6.81
CA VAL A 99 -5.45 41.01 -7.16
C VAL A 99 -6.10 42.29 -7.71
N PRO A 100 -6.48 42.35 -9.01
CA PRO A 100 -7.19 43.48 -9.58
C PRO A 100 -8.43 43.80 -8.73
N ASP A 101 -8.72 45.09 -8.49
CA ASP A 101 -9.89 45.54 -7.73
C ASP A 101 -11.22 44.80 -8.02
N PRO A 102 -11.56 44.41 -9.27
CA PRO A 102 -12.78 43.63 -9.52
C PRO A 102 -12.81 42.22 -8.89
N LEU A 103 -11.66 41.65 -8.53
CA LEU A 103 -11.55 40.32 -7.90
C LEU A 103 -11.57 40.38 -6.36
N LYS A 104 -11.40 41.55 -5.73
CA LYS A 104 -11.48 41.70 -4.26
C LYS A 104 -12.88 41.39 -3.71
N HIS A 105 -13.92 41.61 -4.51
CA HIS A 105 -15.29 41.26 -4.15
C HIS A 105 -15.61 39.75 -4.25
N LEU A 106 -14.74 38.94 -4.88
CA LEU A 106 -14.90 37.48 -4.83
C LEU A 106 -14.61 36.94 -3.44
N THR A 107 -13.70 37.56 -2.69
CA THR A 107 -13.34 37.13 -1.34
C THR A 107 -14.51 37.27 -0.37
N GLU A 108 -15.30 38.36 -0.48
CA GLU A 108 -16.58 38.53 0.25
C GLU A 108 -17.67 37.52 -0.17
N ARG A 109 -17.57 36.97 -1.39
CA ARG A 109 -18.51 35.93 -1.86
C ARG A 109 -18.23 34.57 -1.24
N ILE A 110 -16.99 34.28 -0.84
CA ILE A 110 -16.60 32.99 -0.27
C ILE A 110 -17.24 32.78 1.12
N GLU A 111 -17.37 33.83 1.94
CA GLU A 111 -18.13 33.72 3.21
C GLU A 111 -19.61 33.41 3.01
N ASN A 112 -20.19 33.81 1.87
CA ASN A 112 -21.60 33.55 1.52
C ASN A 112 -21.81 32.23 0.77
N MET A 113 -20.76 31.44 0.51
CA MET A 113 -20.85 30.13 -0.16
C MET A 113 -21.03 28.95 0.81
N LEU A 114 -20.99 29.17 2.13
CA LEU A 114 -21.24 28.12 3.13
C LEU A 114 -22.67 27.53 3.04
N ASP A 115 -23.60 28.22 2.40
CA ASP A 115 -25.00 27.80 2.20
C ASP A 115 -25.29 27.32 0.76
N GLN A 116 -24.28 27.15 -0.10
CA GLN A 116 -24.45 26.64 -1.46
C GLN A 116 -24.05 25.16 -1.57
N GLU A 117 -24.70 24.44 -2.50
CA GLU A 117 -24.35 23.07 -2.85
C GLU A 117 -22.82 22.93 -2.99
N PRO A 118 -22.23 21.87 -2.41
CA PRO A 118 -20.79 21.68 -2.41
C PRO A 118 -20.28 21.78 -3.85
N HIS A 119 -19.25 22.61 -4.05
CA HIS A 119 -18.59 22.75 -5.34
C HIS A 119 -18.24 21.34 -5.86
N PRO A 120 -18.36 21.03 -7.16
CA PRO A 120 -18.03 19.71 -7.70
C PRO A 120 -16.60 19.25 -7.38
N ALA A 121 -15.73 20.19 -6.98
CA ALA A 121 -14.40 19.89 -6.48
C ALA A 121 -14.34 19.29 -5.06
N GLY A 122 -15.42 19.42 -4.28
CA GLY A 122 -15.56 18.82 -2.96
C GLY A 122 -15.62 17.29 -3.02
N SER A 123 -16.16 16.71 -4.09
CA SER A 123 -16.08 15.26 -4.33
C SER A 123 -14.64 14.76 -4.45
N PHE A 124 -13.70 15.61 -4.90
CA PHE A 124 -12.27 15.24 -4.98
C PHE A 124 -11.59 15.19 -3.61
N LEU A 125 -12.10 15.89 -2.60
CA LEU A 125 -11.51 15.87 -1.25
C LEU A 125 -11.78 14.52 -0.57
N GLY A 126 -12.92 13.87 -0.83
CA GLY A 126 -13.28 12.55 -0.28
C GLY A 126 -12.28 11.44 -0.66
N PHE A 127 -11.67 11.54 -1.84
CA PHE A 127 -10.60 10.62 -2.27
C PHE A 127 -9.24 10.89 -1.61
N THR A 128 -9.08 11.97 -0.84
CA THR A 128 -7.79 12.34 -0.22
C THR A 128 -7.80 12.32 1.29
N SER A 129 -8.99 12.28 1.91
CA SER A 129 -9.16 12.54 3.34
C SER A 129 -9.34 11.31 4.22
N ASP A 130 -9.57 10.12 3.64
CA ASP A 130 -9.56 8.86 4.40
C ASP A 130 -8.20 8.17 4.27
N GLU A 131 -7.71 7.61 5.38
CA GLU A 131 -6.45 6.85 5.51
C GLU A 131 -6.34 5.64 4.55
N SER A 132 -7.36 5.37 3.72
CA SER A 132 -7.44 4.26 2.78
C SER A 132 -7.13 4.60 1.32
N CYS A 133 -6.96 5.89 0.96
CA CYS A 133 -6.67 6.30 -0.43
C CYS A 133 -5.35 7.08 -0.51
N ASP A 134 -4.25 6.38 -0.22
CA ASP A 134 -2.88 6.88 -0.45
C ASP A 134 -2.45 6.74 -1.93
N ASP A 135 -3.31 6.18 -2.79
CA ASP A 135 -3.04 6.00 -4.22
C ASP A 135 -3.74 7.09 -5.08
N PRO A 136 -3.00 8.12 -5.51
CA PRO A 136 -3.56 9.17 -6.36
C PRO A 136 -3.96 8.65 -7.75
N LEU A 137 -3.41 7.53 -8.22
CA LEU A 137 -3.81 6.94 -9.49
C LEU A 137 -5.21 6.32 -9.36
N LEU A 138 -5.45 5.52 -8.31
CA LEU A 138 -6.76 4.94 -8.02
C LEU A 138 -7.85 6.00 -7.91
N ALA A 139 -7.57 7.13 -7.25
CA ALA A 139 -8.52 8.24 -7.14
C ALA A 139 -8.90 8.82 -8.52
N VAL A 140 -7.91 8.98 -9.41
CA VAL A 140 -8.12 9.51 -10.76
C VAL A 140 -8.85 8.50 -11.65
N THR A 141 -8.46 7.21 -11.60
CA THR A 141 -9.07 6.15 -12.40
C THR A 141 -10.51 5.89 -11.97
N ALA A 142 -10.79 5.80 -10.67
CA ALA A 142 -12.14 5.70 -10.12
C ALA A 142 -13.03 6.87 -10.55
N GLN A 143 -12.50 8.10 -10.49
CA GLN A 143 -13.26 9.27 -10.94
C GLN A 143 -13.56 9.24 -12.44
N MET A 144 -12.59 8.87 -13.27
CA MET A 144 -12.80 8.74 -14.71
C MET A 144 -13.85 7.67 -15.04
N MET A 145 -13.86 6.56 -14.30
CA MET A 145 -14.86 5.52 -14.42
C MET A 145 -16.26 6.02 -14.04
N MET A 146 -16.38 6.76 -12.94
CA MET A 146 -17.65 7.40 -12.55
C MET A 146 -18.15 8.40 -13.60
N MET A 147 -17.26 9.20 -14.19
CA MET A 147 -17.63 10.09 -15.29
C MET A 147 -18.16 9.33 -16.50
N ALA A 148 -17.53 8.21 -16.86
CA ALA A 148 -18.01 7.35 -17.95
C ALA A 148 -19.40 6.75 -17.64
N ALA A 149 -19.62 6.28 -16.42
CA ALA A 149 -20.91 5.76 -15.96
C ALA A 149 -22.02 6.82 -16.02
N HIS A 150 -21.75 8.02 -15.48
CA HIS A 150 -22.71 9.13 -15.49
C HIS A 150 -22.99 9.66 -16.90
N ASP A 151 -21.99 9.73 -17.79
CA ASP A 151 -22.21 10.16 -19.17
C ASP A 151 -23.15 9.17 -19.89
N LYS A 152 -22.91 7.87 -19.72
CA LYS A 152 -23.77 6.82 -20.31
C LYS A 152 -25.21 6.91 -19.82
N ILE A 153 -25.43 7.01 -18.51
CA ILE A 153 -26.78 7.11 -17.97
C ILE A 153 -27.42 8.47 -18.29
N GLY A 154 -26.62 9.54 -18.33
CA GLY A 154 -27.03 10.88 -18.76
C GLY A 154 -27.53 10.94 -20.20
N THR A 155 -27.01 10.06 -21.08
CA THR A 155 -27.53 9.90 -22.46
C THR A 155 -28.84 9.10 -22.56
N GLY A 156 -29.38 8.63 -21.42
CA GLY A 156 -30.64 7.89 -21.32
C GLY A 156 -30.49 6.37 -21.35
N ALA A 157 -29.29 5.83 -21.14
CA ALA A 157 -29.10 4.41 -20.92
C ALA A 157 -29.59 4.02 -19.50
N ASN A 158 -30.10 2.79 -19.36
CA ASN A 158 -30.58 2.30 -18.07
C ASN A 158 -29.44 1.88 -17.13
N TRP A 159 -28.28 1.50 -17.68
CA TRP A 159 -27.07 1.09 -16.97
C TRP A 159 -25.86 1.31 -17.89
N ALA A 160 -24.66 1.24 -17.32
CA ALA A 160 -23.39 1.20 -18.04
C ALA A 160 -22.86 -0.24 -18.06
N ASP A 161 -22.50 -0.74 -19.25
CA ASP A 161 -21.87 -2.05 -19.39
C ASP A 161 -20.38 -1.97 -18.98
N LEU A 162 -19.76 -3.09 -18.60
CA LEU A 162 -18.33 -3.15 -18.27
C LEU A 162 -17.43 -2.54 -19.37
N SER A 163 -17.73 -2.83 -20.64
CA SER A 163 -16.98 -2.27 -21.77
C SER A 163 -17.10 -0.76 -21.87
N ASP A 164 -18.26 -0.21 -21.50
CA ASP A 164 -18.50 1.23 -21.52
C ASP A 164 -17.72 1.96 -20.42
N LEU A 165 -17.47 1.27 -19.29
CA LEU A 165 -16.61 1.78 -18.22
C LEU A 165 -15.13 1.69 -18.60
N TYR A 166 -14.69 0.61 -19.26
CA TYR A 166 -13.26 0.35 -19.50
C TYR A 166 -12.73 1.10 -20.73
N THR A 167 -13.51 1.20 -21.80
CA THR A 167 -13.05 1.75 -23.07
C THR A 167 -12.46 3.17 -22.93
N PRO A 168 -13.13 4.13 -22.25
CA PRO A 168 -12.59 5.48 -22.07
C PRO A 168 -11.28 5.50 -21.26
N LEU A 169 -11.12 4.59 -20.31
CA LEU A 169 -9.93 4.53 -19.45
C LEU A 169 -8.74 3.95 -20.23
N LEU A 170 -8.95 2.87 -20.98
CA LEU A 170 -7.93 2.25 -21.82
C LEU A 170 -7.46 3.20 -22.94
N GLU A 171 -8.37 3.96 -23.55
CA GLU A 171 -8.01 4.98 -24.55
C GLU A 171 -7.14 6.11 -23.97
N ASN A 172 -7.32 6.41 -22.69
CA ASN A 172 -6.49 7.36 -21.95
C ASN A 172 -5.18 6.76 -21.41
N GLY A 173 -4.88 5.49 -21.74
CA GLY A 173 -3.63 4.82 -21.39
C GLY A 173 -3.59 4.28 -19.96
N ILE A 174 -4.73 4.11 -19.31
CA ILE A 174 -4.83 3.44 -18.01
C ILE A 174 -4.72 1.93 -18.23
N ASP A 175 -3.95 1.26 -17.37
CA ASP A 175 -3.76 -0.19 -17.44
C ASP A 175 -5.05 -0.94 -17.03
N PRO A 176 -5.38 -2.09 -17.65
CA PRO A 176 -6.55 -2.88 -17.25
C PRO A 176 -6.59 -3.22 -15.76
N VAL A 177 -5.44 -3.45 -15.12
CA VAL A 177 -5.37 -3.78 -13.69
C VAL A 177 -5.86 -2.60 -12.83
N GLU A 178 -5.54 -1.37 -13.24
CA GLU A 178 -5.99 -0.15 -12.57
C GLU A 178 -7.49 0.10 -12.76
N CYS A 179 -8.05 -0.35 -13.91
CA CYS A 179 -9.50 -0.33 -14.13
C CYS A 179 -10.21 -1.32 -13.21
N ASP A 180 -9.68 -2.53 -13.05
CA ASP A 180 -10.22 -3.55 -12.14
C ASP A 180 -10.21 -3.03 -10.69
N GLU A 181 -9.08 -2.46 -10.26
CA GLU A 181 -8.95 -1.90 -8.90
C GLU A 181 -9.89 -0.73 -8.66
N ALA A 182 -10.05 0.17 -9.64
CA ALA A 182 -11.01 1.26 -9.58
C ALA A 182 -12.46 0.78 -9.48
N LEU A 183 -12.83 -0.25 -10.25
CA LEU A 183 -14.17 -0.84 -10.22
C LEU A 183 -14.45 -1.45 -8.84
N ASP A 184 -13.54 -2.28 -8.34
CA ASP A 184 -13.64 -2.91 -7.02
C ASP A 184 -13.76 -1.85 -5.92
N HIS A 185 -12.94 -0.80 -5.99
CA HIS A 185 -12.98 0.31 -5.05
C HIS A 185 -14.36 0.98 -5.05
N LEU A 186 -14.88 1.37 -6.22
CA LEU A 186 -16.18 2.05 -6.34
C LEU A 186 -17.36 1.19 -5.86
N ILE A 187 -17.31 -0.12 -6.09
CA ILE A 187 -18.31 -1.07 -5.58
C ILE A 187 -18.20 -1.16 -4.06
N SER A 188 -16.98 -1.26 -3.52
CA SER A 188 -16.74 -1.40 -2.08
C SER A 188 -17.14 -0.15 -1.27
N THR A 189 -16.96 1.05 -1.84
CA THR A 189 -17.38 2.33 -1.25
C THR A 189 -18.87 2.61 -1.47
N GLY A 190 -19.55 1.82 -2.30
CA GLY A 190 -20.95 1.96 -2.63
C GLY A 190 -21.26 3.12 -3.58
N GLN A 191 -20.26 3.68 -4.25
CA GLN A 191 -20.44 4.74 -5.25
C GLN A 191 -20.94 4.19 -6.58
N LEU A 192 -20.67 2.91 -6.86
CA LEU A 192 -21.16 2.20 -8.03
C LEU A 192 -21.88 0.92 -7.58
N HIS A 193 -23.03 0.63 -8.17
CA HIS A 193 -23.84 -0.54 -7.86
C HIS A 193 -23.94 -1.46 -9.07
N GLU A 194 -23.55 -2.72 -8.88
CA GLU A 194 -23.79 -3.79 -9.84
C GLU A 194 -25.22 -4.32 -9.67
N ILE A 195 -26.01 -4.26 -10.75
CA ILE A 195 -27.44 -4.66 -10.74
C ILE A 195 -27.70 -6.00 -11.44
N ASP A 196 -26.81 -6.40 -12.34
CA ASP A 196 -26.80 -7.66 -13.09
C ASP A 196 -25.37 -7.91 -13.60
N ASP A 197 -25.11 -9.08 -14.17
CA ASP A 197 -23.79 -9.44 -14.71
C ASP A 197 -23.27 -8.34 -15.66
N ASP A 198 -22.11 -7.74 -15.35
CA ASP A 198 -21.46 -6.67 -16.11
C ASP A 198 -22.29 -5.37 -16.28
N CYS A 199 -23.33 -5.16 -15.46
CA CYS A 199 -24.25 -4.02 -15.55
C CYS A 199 -24.18 -3.12 -14.30
N PHE A 200 -23.78 -1.86 -14.49
CA PHE A 200 -23.48 -0.94 -13.38
C PHE A 200 -24.30 0.36 -13.42
N ILE A 201 -24.64 0.87 -12.25
CA ILE A 201 -25.33 2.15 -12.05
C ILE A 201 -24.59 2.94 -10.95
N PRO A 202 -24.20 4.21 -11.17
CA PRO A 202 -23.64 5.08 -10.14
C PRO A 202 -24.72 5.50 -9.15
N ASP A 203 -24.34 5.66 -7.89
CA ASP A 203 -25.21 6.23 -6.86
C ASP A 203 -25.56 7.69 -7.19
N GLU A 204 -26.77 8.14 -6.79
CA GLU A 204 -27.30 9.48 -7.12
C GLU A 204 -26.62 10.63 -6.34
#